data_AF-A0A3M3WX47-F1
#
_entry.id   AF-A0A3M3WX47-F1
#
_cell.length_a   1.000
_cell.length_b   1.000
_cell.length_c   1.000
_cell.angle_alpha   90.00
_cell.angle_beta   90.00
_cell.angle_gamma   90.00
#
_symmetry.space_group_name_H-M   'P 1'
#
loop_
_entity.id
_entity.type
_entity.pdbx_description
1 polymer ?
#
loop_
_entity_poly.entity_id
_entity_poly.type
_entity_poly.pdbx_seq_one_letter_code
_entity_poly.pdbx_strand_id
1 'polypeptide(L)'
;MVESELFGHVKGAFSGAIENRLGKFEVASTGTLFLDEIGELPLAVQATLLRVLQGGQLQRVGSDKPHVVDIRLIAATNRDLAEEVRTGRFRADLYHRLSVYPLRVPSLRERRDDIMLLAGAFAEE
;
A
#
# COMPACT_ATOMS: atom_id res chain seq x y z
N MET A 1 -3.04 -6.31 -12.45
CA MET A 1 -1.69 -5.72 -12.49
C MET A 1 -1.19 -5.39 -11.08
N VAL A 2 -1.81 -4.44 -10.37
CA VAL A 2 -1.43 -4.04 -8.98
C VAL A 2 -1.36 -5.23 -8.02
N GLU A 3 -2.33 -6.14 -8.05
CA GLU A 3 -2.33 -7.33 -7.19
C GLU A 3 -1.09 -8.22 -7.38
N SER A 4 -0.72 -8.47 -8.64
CA SER A 4 0.48 -9.24 -8.98
C SER A 4 1.77 -8.52 -8.58
N GLU A 5 1.81 -7.20 -8.58
CA GLU A 5 3.00 -6.47 -8.14
C GLU A 5 3.16 -6.54 -6.62
N LEU A 6 2.07 -6.38 -5.88
CA LEU A 6 2.09 -6.43 -4.42
C LEU A 6 2.36 -7.84 -3.90
N PHE A 7 1.63 -8.84 -4.40
CA PHE A 7 1.63 -10.20 -3.82
C PHE A 7 2.40 -11.23 -4.66
N GLY A 8 2.88 -10.85 -5.85
CA GLY A 8 3.58 -11.76 -6.75
C GLY A 8 2.63 -12.69 -7.50
N HIS A 9 3.19 -13.47 -8.42
CA HIS A 9 2.44 -14.46 -9.19
C HIS A 9 3.30 -15.67 -9.52
N VAL A 10 2.64 -16.78 -9.81
CA VAL A 10 3.27 -17.95 -10.43
C VAL A 10 3.07 -17.94 -11.95
N LYS A 11 3.96 -18.60 -12.67
CA LYS A 11 3.85 -18.80 -14.11
C LYS A 11 2.49 -19.41 -14.46
N GLY A 12 1.82 -18.84 -15.45
CA GLY A 12 0.50 -19.30 -15.91
C GLY A 12 -0.68 -18.81 -15.07
N ALA A 13 -0.47 -17.95 -14.06
CA ALA A 13 -1.55 -17.41 -13.23
C ALA A 13 -2.55 -16.53 -14.00
N PHE A 14 -2.11 -15.89 -15.10
CA PHE A 14 -2.94 -15.10 -16.00
C PHE A 14 -2.26 -15.00 -17.38
N SER A 15 -2.99 -14.52 -18.39
CA SER A 15 -2.45 -14.25 -19.73
C SER A 15 -1.31 -13.24 -19.66
N GLY A 16 -0.06 -13.71 -19.89
CA GLY A 16 1.15 -12.90 -19.75
C GLY A 16 2.03 -13.22 -18.54
N ALA A 17 1.63 -14.15 -17.66
CA ALA A 17 2.47 -14.67 -16.58
C ALA A 17 3.48 -15.69 -17.11
N ILE A 18 4.56 -15.21 -17.74
CA ILE A 18 5.58 -16.04 -18.42
C ILE A 18 6.51 -16.74 -17.42
N GLU A 19 6.71 -16.14 -16.25
CA GLU A 19 7.60 -16.63 -15.19
C GLU A 19 6.99 -16.43 -13.79
N ASN A 20 7.65 -16.98 -12.77
CA ASN A 20 7.30 -16.71 -11.39
C ASN A 20 7.89 -15.35 -10.97
N ARG A 21 7.12 -14.53 -10.25
CA ARG A 21 7.59 -13.23 -9.76
C ARG A 21 7.24 -13.05 -8.29
N LEU A 22 8.24 -12.60 -7.51
CA LEU A 22 8.05 -12.20 -6.12
C LEU A 22 7.25 -10.91 -6.02
N GLY A 23 6.34 -10.84 -5.06
CA GLY A 23 5.61 -9.62 -4.74
C GLY A 23 6.43 -8.64 -3.89
N LYS A 24 6.04 -7.37 -3.88
CA LYS A 24 6.64 -6.34 -3.00
C LYS A 24 6.60 -6.72 -1.52
N PHE A 25 5.55 -7.41 -1.07
CA PHE A 25 5.46 -7.89 0.32
C PHE A 25 6.54 -8.91 0.68
N GLU A 26 6.84 -9.85 -0.23
CA GLU A 26 7.91 -10.82 -0.01
C GLU A 26 9.29 -10.16 -0.05
N VAL A 27 9.50 -9.23 -0.99
CA VAL A 27 10.76 -8.49 -1.12
C VAL A 27 11.04 -7.60 0.10
N ALA A 28 9.99 -7.01 0.69
CA ALA A 28 10.11 -6.14 1.86
C ALA A 28 10.01 -6.88 3.20
N SER A 29 9.94 -8.23 3.20
CA SER A 29 9.86 -9.02 4.43
C SER A 29 11.03 -8.69 5.37
N THR A 30 10.75 -8.63 6.67
CA THR A 30 11.58 -8.10 7.77
C THR A 30 11.89 -6.60 7.72
N GLY A 31 11.29 -5.87 6.78
CA GLY A 31 11.53 -4.45 6.54
C GLY A 31 10.27 -3.58 6.66
N THR A 32 10.27 -2.46 5.94
CA THR A 32 9.15 -1.53 5.85
C THR A 32 8.68 -1.40 4.40
N LEU A 33 7.37 -1.50 4.18
CA LEU A 33 6.73 -1.24 2.89
C LEU A 33 5.98 0.09 2.96
N PHE A 34 6.30 0.99 2.04
CA PHE A 34 5.54 2.21 1.81
C PHE A 34 4.55 2.00 0.65
N LEU A 35 3.28 2.28 0.90
CA LEU A 35 2.23 2.26 -0.12
C LEU A 35 1.65 3.67 -0.28
N ASP A 36 1.94 4.29 -1.41
CA ASP A 36 1.30 5.54 -1.81
C ASP A 36 -0.08 5.28 -2.42
N GLU A 37 -0.94 6.29 -2.37
CA GLU A 37 -2.28 6.28 -2.94
C GLU A 37 -3.13 5.05 -2.56
N ILE A 38 -3.07 4.62 -1.28
CA ILE A 38 -3.77 3.40 -0.84
C ILE A 38 -5.29 3.45 -1.09
N GLY A 39 -5.87 4.65 -1.14
CA GLY A 39 -7.28 4.89 -1.46
C GLY A 39 -7.67 4.55 -2.91
N GLU A 40 -6.71 4.36 -3.81
CA GLU A 40 -6.93 3.96 -5.21
C GLU A 40 -6.98 2.43 -5.38
N LEU A 41 -6.65 1.67 -4.33
CA LEU A 41 -6.62 0.21 -4.42
C LEU A 41 -8.01 -0.36 -4.71
N PRO A 42 -8.17 -1.27 -5.68
CA PRO A 42 -9.43 -1.99 -5.88
C PRO A 42 -9.83 -2.78 -4.63
N LEU A 43 -11.14 -2.90 -4.37
CA LEU A 43 -11.67 -3.60 -3.18
C LEU A 43 -11.14 -5.03 -3.00
N ALA A 44 -10.91 -5.75 -4.09
CA ALA A 44 -10.31 -7.10 -4.06
C ALA A 44 -8.88 -7.07 -3.49
N VAL A 45 -8.06 -6.10 -3.91
CA VAL A 45 -6.70 -5.89 -3.43
C VAL A 45 -6.71 -5.46 -1.96
N GLN A 46 -7.66 -4.60 -1.57
CA GLN A 46 -7.84 -4.21 -0.16
C GLN A 46 -8.13 -5.42 0.74
N ALA A 47 -8.92 -6.38 0.29
CA ALA A 47 -9.21 -7.60 1.04
C ALA A 47 -7.95 -8.48 1.21
N THR A 48 -7.13 -8.61 0.16
CA THR A 48 -5.86 -9.34 0.26
C THR A 48 -4.87 -8.62 1.17
N LEU A 49 -4.78 -7.30 1.07
CA LEU A 49 -3.94 -6.48 1.96
C LEU A 49 -4.33 -6.66 3.44
N LEU A 50 -5.62 -6.63 3.76
CA LEU A 50 -6.11 -6.84 5.12
C LEU A 50 -5.68 -8.21 5.67
N ARG A 51 -5.77 -9.27 4.86
CA ARG A 51 -5.34 -10.62 5.26
C ARG A 51 -3.85 -10.66 5.62
N VAL A 52 -3.01 -10.00 4.82
CA VAL A 52 -1.57 -9.88 5.12
C VAL A 52 -1.35 -9.12 6.43
N LEU A 53 -2.05 -8.01 6.66
CA LEU A 53 -1.89 -7.20 7.87
C LEU A 53 -2.40 -7.89 9.15
N GLN A 54 -3.36 -8.81 9.04
CA GLN A 54 -3.92 -9.54 10.17
C GLN A 54 -3.10 -10.79 10.52
N GLY A 55 -2.74 -11.59 9.51
CA GLY A 55 -2.15 -12.92 9.71
C GLY A 55 -0.68 -13.03 9.35
N GLY A 56 -0.07 -11.98 8.78
CA GLY A 56 1.30 -12.06 8.25
C GLY A 56 1.44 -13.08 7.13
N GLN A 57 0.34 -13.47 6.48
CA GLN A 57 0.33 -14.49 5.43
C GLN A 57 -0.14 -13.89 4.12
N LEU A 58 0.57 -14.21 3.05
CA LEU A 58 0.21 -13.86 1.67
C LEU A 58 0.18 -15.12 0.80
N GLN A 59 -0.61 -15.05 -0.27
CA GLN A 59 -0.64 -16.04 -1.33
C GLN A 59 -0.32 -15.33 -2.64
N ARG A 60 0.54 -15.94 -3.45
CA ARG A 60 0.81 -15.43 -4.79
C ARG A 60 -0.40 -15.67 -5.69
N VAL A 61 -0.61 -14.78 -6.66
CA VAL A 61 -1.67 -14.98 -7.65
C VAL A 61 -1.43 -16.29 -8.40
N GLY A 62 -2.44 -17.15 -8.45
CA GLY A 62 -2.39 -18.48 -9.08
C GLY A 62 -1.75 -19.59 -8.21
N SER A 63 -1.53 -19.35 -6.92
CA SER A 63 -0.98 -20.34 -5.99
C SER A 63 -1.72 -20.34 -4.65
N ASP A 64 -2.10 -21.52 -4.18
CA ASP A 64 -2.70 -21.69 -2.85
C ASP A 64 -1.67 -21.78 -1.72
N LYS A 65 -0.39 -21.90 -2.07
CA LYS A 65 0.70 -21.99 -1.09
C LYS A 65 0.80 -20.68 -0.29
N PRO A 66 0.65 -20.72 1.05
CA PRO A 66 0.83 -19.55 1.89
C PRO A 66 2.32 -19.23 2.08
N HIS A 67 2.62 -17.95 2.17
CA HIS A 67 3.93 -17.39 2.46
C HIS A 67 3.82 -16.47 3.67
N VAL A 68 4.64 -16.68 4.69
CA VAL A 68 4.67 -15.82 5.87
C VAL A 68 5.60 -14.64 5.59
N VAL A 69 5.13 -13.44 5.90
CA VAL A 69 5.90 -12.19 5.85
C VAL A 69 5.74 -11.43 7.14
N ASP A 70 6.81 -10.77 7.54
CA ASP A 70 6.84 -9.83 8.66
C ASP A 70 7.17 -8.45 8.10
N ILE A 71 6.25 -7.51 8.14
CA ILE A 71 6.44 -6.19 7.52
C ILE A 71 5.85 -5.10 8.39
N ARG A 72 6.56 -3.96 8.43
CA ARG A 72 5.98 -2.69 8.86
C ARG A 72 5.34 -2.02 7.64
N LEU A 73 4.05 -1.69 7.73
CA LEU A 73 3.37 -0.94 6.66
C LEU A 73 3.31 0.54 7.01
N ILE A 74 3.65 1.40 6.04
CA ILE A 74 3.34 2.83 6.04
C ILE A 74 2.48 3.09 4.80
N ALA A 75 1.30 3.67 5.00
CA ALA A 75 0.39 3.99 3.90
C ALA A 75 0.17 5.51 3.81
N ALA A 76 0.07 6.01 2.59
CA ALA A 76 -0.27 7.39 2.29
C ALA A 76 -1.44 7.45 1.30
N THR A 77 -2.22 8.53 1.38
CA THR A 77 -3.24 8.86 0.40
C THR A 77 -3.60 10.33 0.50
N ASN A 78 -3.99 10.92 -0.63
CA ASN A 78 -4.60 12.24 -0.71
C ASN A 78 -6.14 12.21 -0.55
N ARG A 79 -6.75 11.03 -0.55
CA ARG A 79 -8.21 10.85 -0.40
C ARG A 79 -8.61 10.87 1.08
N ASP A 80 -9.85 11.27 1.33
CA ASP A 80 -10.47 11.09 2.64
C ASP A 80 -10.98 9.65 2.77
N LEU A 81 -10.23 8.80 3.46
CA LEU A 81 -10.59 7.40 3.63
C LEU A 81 -11.91 7.19 4.38
N ALA A 82 -12.31 8.11 5.27
CA ALA A 82 -13.59 7.98 5.96
C ALA A 82 -14.76 8.15 4.98
N GLU A 83 -14.63 9.09 4.04
CA GLU A 83 -15.60 9.29 2.96
C GLU A 83 -15.58 8.15 1.93
N GLU A 84 -14.39 7.64 1.59
CA GLU A 84 -14.27 6.47 0.71
C GLU A 84 -14.92 5.21 1.34
N VAL A 85 -14.85 5.05 2.67
CA VAL A 85 -15.60 4.00 3.39
C VAL A 85 -17.10 4.25 3.30
N ARG A 86 -17.57 5.48 3.57
CA ARG A 86 -18.99 5.84 3.51
C ARG A 86 -19.61 5.58 2.13
N THR A 87 -18.82 5.78 1.07
CA THR A 87 -19.24 5.59 -0.33
C THR A 87 -18.98 4.17 -0.85
N GLY A 88 -18.51 3.25 -0.01
CA GLY A 88 -18.31 1.84 -0.35
C GLY A 88 -17.10 1.57 -1.26
N ARG A 89 -16.21 2.55 -1.45
CA ARG A 89 -14.99 2.43 -2.27
C ARG A 89 -13.79 1.95 -1.46
N PHE A 90 -13.86 2.06 -0.14
CA PHE A 90 -12.83 1.55 0.77
C PHE A 90 -13.44 0.69 1.87
N ARG A 91 -12.76 -0.39 2.25
CA ARG A 91 -13.27 -1.29 3.28
C ARG A 91 -13.08 -0.68 4.68
N ALA A 92 -14.14 -0.71 5.49
CA ALA A 92 -14.11 -0.19 6.86
C ALA A 92 -13.09 -0.92 7.74
N ASP A 93 -12.96 -2.24 7.61
CA ASP A 93 -12.02 -3.07 8.39
C ASP A 93 -10.55 -2.70 8.12
N LEU A 94 -10.19 -2.51 6.85
CA LEU A 94 -8.87 -2.03 6.46
C LEU A 94 -8.63 -0.60 6.96
N TYR A 95 -9.62 0.28 6.84
CA TYR A 95 -9.52 1.66 7.35
C TYR A 95 -9.23 1.69 8.85
N HIS A 96 -9.95 0.90 9.65
CA HIS A 96 -9.71 0.79 11.09
C HIS A 96 -8.31 0.27 11.41
N ARG A 97 -7.78 -0.67 10.63
CA ARG A 97 -6.43 -1.22 10.83
C ARG A 97 -5.32 -0.21 10.51
N LEU A 98 -5.53 0.63 9.48
CA LEU A 98 -4.56 1.64 9.06
C LEU A 98 -4.60 2.90 9.94
N SER A 99 -5.78 3.26 10.45
CA SER A 99 -6.01 4.51 11.18
C SER A 99 -5.59 4.48 12.65
N VAL A 100 -4.73 3.55 13.04
CA VAL A 100 -4.19 3.46 14.41
C VAL A 100 -3.25 4.61 14.72
N TYR A 101 -2.46 5.06 13.73
CA TYR A 101 -1.49 6.15 13.89
C TYR A 101 -1.56 7.13 12.71
N PRO A 102 -2.62 7.97 12.65
CA PRO A 102 -2.80 8.90 11.55
C PRO A 102 -1.80 10.06 11.63
N LEU A 103 -1.13 10.35 10.52
CA LEU A 103 -0.26 11.52 10.38
C LEU A 103 -0.81 12.42 9.28
N ARG A 104 -1.27 13.63 9.65
CA ARG A 104 -1.71 14.63 8.68
C ARG A 104 -0.53 15.50 8.27
N VAL A 105 -0.18 15.45 6.99
CA VAL A 105 0.82 16.36 6.40
C VAL A 105 0.11 17.63 5.95
N PRO A 106 0.45 18.83 6.47
CA PRO A 106 -0.16 20.08 6.04
C PRO A 106 0.27 20.45 4.62
N SER A 107 -0.56 21.20 3.92
CA SER A 107 -0.18 21.77 2.63
C SER A 107 0.86 22.88 2.79
N LEU A 108 1.68 23.13 1.75
CA LEU A 108 2.67 24.22 1.80
C LEU A 108 2.03 25.60 2.03
N ARG A 109 0.76 25.79 1.66
CA ARG A 109 0.01 27.04 1.92
C ARG A 109 -0.18 27.33 3.41
N GLU A 110 -0.17 26.27 4.24
CA GLU A 110 -0.25 26.32 5.71
C GLU A 110 1.14 26.35 6.36
N ARG A 111 2.20 26.11 5.58
CA ARG A 111 3.61 26.07 6.02
C ARG A 111 4.45 27.09 5.24
N ARG A 112 4.00 28.35 5.22
CA ARG A 112 4.60 29.40 4.37
C ARG A 112 6.07 29.65 4.68
N ASP A 113 6.47 29.53 5.94
CA ASP A 113 7.85 29.75 6.37
C ASP A 113 8.81 28.68 5.81
N ASP A 114 8.32 27.47 5.54
CA ASP A 114 9.13 26.39 4.96
C ASP A 114 9.37 26.58 3.45
N ILE A 115 8.62 27.44 2.77
CA ILE A 115 8.72 27.64 1.32
C ILE A 115 10.11 28.15 0.95
N MET A 116 10.64 29.14 1.67
CA MET A 116 11.95 29.71 1.37
C MET A 116 13.07 28.70 1.62
N LEU A 117 12.96 27.90 2.69
CA LEU A 117 13.93 26.85 3.00
C LEU A 117 13.96 25.77 1.92
N LEU A 118 12.78 25.29 1.50
CA LEU A 118 12.66 24.29 0.44
C LEU A 118 13.14 24.84 -0.91
N ALA A 119 12.77 26.08 -1.26
CA ALA A 119 13.21 26.71 -2.51
C ALA A 119 14.73 26.89 -2.57
N GLY A 120 15.36 27.26 -1.45
CA GLY A 120 16.81 27.31 -1.33
C GLY A 120 17.46 25.95 -1.59
N ALA A 121 16.96 24.89 -0.93
CA ALA A 121 17.46 23.53 -1.12
C ALA A 121 17.34 23.04 -2.58
N PHE A 122 16.22 23.33 -3.26
CA PHE A 122 16.05 22.96 -4.67
C PHE A 122 16.92 23.78 -5.64
N ALA A 123 17.33 25.00 -5.27
CA ALA A 123 18.15 25.86 -6.12
C ALA A 123 19.66 25.56 -6.00
N GLU A 124 20.07 24.85 -4.93
CA GLU A 124 21.45 24.39 -4.71
C GLU A 124 21.75 23.04 -5.41
N GLU A 125 20.71 22.34 -5.88
CA GLU A 125 20.80 21.15 -6.76
C GLU A 125 20.97 21.53 -8.24
#